data_AF-A0AAN7BE59-F1
#
_entry.id   AF-A0AAN7BE59-F1
#
_cell.length_a   1.000
_cell.length_b   1.000
_cell.length_c   1.000
_cell.angle_alpha   90.00
_cell.angle_beta   90.00
_cell.angle_gamma   90.00
#
_symmetry.space_group_name_H-M   'P 1'
#
loop_
_entity.id
_entity.type
_entity.pdbx_description
1 polymer ?
#
loop_
_entity_poly.entity_id
_entity_poly.type
_entity_poly.pdbx_seq_one_letter_code
_entity_poly.pdbx_strand_id
1 'polypeptide(L)'
;NAAVVFASKSLAHWLDDPAFLSDLLAPWHSSEEEMDLLAGVVDSIRAPRDPHDPPPSEGIAIMTGEEADELLPGLWEGNFATDPQHGQAEDKASIEFRLPPLLNDPRKLQTTVPMANTLFANGRPNTMFAARLGASDFDTSQPAFTQFAYKTSQVIYPGRGPRYESTVSAPLVPITRQRQIVQGLGNILKQVEELGEIVPASRKLEIRIPEILKARSESELELKQRPLTVWAGIYPNELVRGSELPGVDELVPEWAQIRYPVRLLPNGFGTSREVAASSAFRLLMPGLLAGGSHFRQVLSGGGGWGQKQGLLSLDPESRYSTEDHEDVESFIRSFKGEEAVGSGIVTPGSWVQYFVECAISDVPWSAQLERPFQEIRKYENLNETISLGVHDDAEEPPQYNKVRLSQDYFGVSTSTGLYIASPSKPKPPSTRPVITTKIAAPGTELLSYI
;
A
#
# COMPACT_ATOMS: atom_id res chain seq x y z
N ASN A 1 16.47 -10.42 22.39
CA ASN A 1 16.33 -10.62 20.93
C ASN A 1 14.89 -10.77 20.53
N ALA A 2 14.55 -10.33 19.32
CA ALA A 2 13.26 -10.60 18.71
C ALA A 2 13.38 -10.95 17.22
N ALA A 3 12.40 -11.67 16.71
CA ALA A 3 12.27 -12.03 15.32
C ALA A 3 10.83 -11.83 14.81
N VAL A 4 10.72 -11.43 13.55
CA VAL A 4 9.47 -11.38 12.78
C VAL A 4 9.61 -12.33 11.61
N VAL A 5 8.69 -13.29 11.50
CA VAL A 5 8.67 -14.29 10.41
C VAL A 5 7.32 -14.22 9.70
N PHE A 6 7.34 -13.85 8.41
CA PHE A 6 6.16 -13.92 7.56
C PHE A 6 6.33 -14.93 6.45
N ALA A 7 5.28 -15.71 6.21
CA ALA A 7 5.22 -16.70 5.13
C ALA A 7 4.07 -16.40 4.17
N SER A 8 4.20 -16.82 2.92
CA SER A 8 3.09 -16.86 1.96
C SER A 8 2.03 -17.90 2.37
N LYS A 9 0.80 -17.75 1.88
CA LYS A 9 -0.34 -18.66 2.14
C LYS A 9 0.00 -20.15 1.99
N SER A 10 0.73 -20.50 0.94
CA SER A 10 1.15 -21.89 0.65
C SER A 10 2.03 -22.51 1.73
N LEU A 11 2.77 -21.68 2.46
CA LEU A 11 3.71 -22.09 3.50
C LEU A 11 3.14 -21.89 4.91
N ALA A 12 1.84 -21.57 5.05
CA ALA A 12 1.20 -21.33 6.35
C ALA A 12 1.42 -22.48 7.35
N HIS A 13 1.33 -23.73 6.89
CA HIS A 13 1.51 -24.92 7.71
C HIS A 13 2.93 -25.07 8.29
N TRP A 14 3.95 -24.46 7.67
CA TRP A 14 5.31 -24.47 8.21
C TRP A 14 5.44 -23.61 9.46
N LEU A 15 4.58 -22.59 9.63
CA LEU A 15 4.57 -21.77 10.84
C LEU A 15 3.91 -22.50 12.03
N ASP A 16 3.12 -23.55 11.77
CA ASP A 16 2.55 -24.39 12.82
C ASP A 16 3.55 -25.46 13.31
N ASP A 17 4.74 -25.59 12.70
CA ASP A 17 5.81 -26.51 13.12
C ASP A 17 6.88 -25.77 13.96
N PRO A 18 6.90 -25.98 15.29
CA PRO A 18 7.88 -25.35 16.17
C PRO A 18 9.32 -25.76 15.85
N ALA A 19 9.55 -26.99 15.42
CA ALA A 19 10.90 -27.48 15.13
C ALA A 19 11.47 -26.76 13.91
N PHE A 20 10.65 -26.57 12.87
CA PHE A 20 11.03 -25.78 11.71
C PHE A 20 11.39 -24.34 12.09
N LEU A 21 10.54 -23.65 12.87
CA LEU A 21 10.79 -22.27 13.28
C LEU A 21 12.05 -22.13 14.15
N SER A 22 12.27 -23.08 15.05
CA SER A 22 13.49 -23.15 15.86
C SER A 22 14.74 -23.34 15.01
N ASP A 23 14.73 -24.27 14.05
CA ASP A 23 15.86 -24.50 13.15
C ASP A 23 16.09 -23.31 12.20
N LEU A 24 15.01 -22.67 11.73
CA LEU A 24 15.06 -21.48 10.88
C LEU A 24 15.72 -20.30 11.59
N LEU A 25 15.44 -20.14 12.89
CA LEU A 25 15.90 -19.01 13.69
C LEU A 25 17.20 -19.27 14.46
N ALA A 26 17.67 -20.53 14.48
CA ALA A 26 18.92 -20.93 15.13
C ALA A 26 20.14 -20.03 14.79
N PRO A 27 20.30 -19.49 13.56
CA PRO A 27 21.42 -18.60 13.27
C PRO A 27 21.42 -17.28 14.06
N TRP A 28 20.26 -16.84 14.57
CA TRP A 28 20.07 -15.58 15.29
C TRP A 28 19.71 -15.78 16.78
N HIS A 29 19.62 -17.03 17.24
CA HIS A 29 19.23 -17.39 18.60
C HIS A 29 20.43 -17.96 19.37
N SER A 30 20.82 -17.32 20.47
CA SER A 30 21.76 -17.90 21.43
C SER A 30 20.99 -18.85 22.35
N SER A 31 21.51 -20.05 22.62
CA SER A 31 20.86 -21.03 23.50
C SER A 31 20.70 -20.54 24.95
N GLU A 32 21.37 -19.45 25.34
CA GLU A 32 21.35 -18.90 26.69
C GLU A 32 20.30 -17.79 26.89
N GLU A 33 19.69 -17.25 25.82
CA GLU A 33 18.77 -16.11 25.89
C GLU A 33 17.39 -16.46 25.31
N GLU A 34 16.33 -15.90 25.90
CA GLU A 34 14.99 -15.99 25.32
C GLU A 34 14.86 -15.06 24.09
N MET A 35 14.10 -15.51 23.09
CA MET A 35 13.78 -14.70 21.91
C MET A 35 12.27 -14.61 21.71
N ASP A 36 11.78 -13.38 21.58
CA ASP A 36 10.39 -13.09 21.25
C ASP A 36 10.17 -13.18 19.73
N LEU A 37 9.18 -13.97 19.32
CA LEU A 37 8.85 -14.24 17.93
C LEU A 37 7.44 -13.72 17.63
N LEU A 38 7.31 -12.90 16.58
CA LEU A 38 6.04 -12.69 15.89
C LEU A 38 6.06 -13.48 14.58
N ALA A 39 5.13 -14.42 14.41
CA ALA A 39 4.97 -15.16 13.18
C ALA A 39 3.58 -14.93 12.58
N GLY A 40 3.48 -14.92 11.24
CA GLY A 40 2.19 -14.76 10.58
C GLY A 40 2.20 -15.03 9.08
N VAL A 41 1.01 -15.05 8.50
CA VAL A 41 0.82 -15.35 7.07
C VAL A 41 0.34 -14.11 6.33
N VAL A 42 1.02 -13.79 5.24
CA VAL A 42 0.69 -12.68 4.32
C VAL A 42 0.34 -13.22 2.95
N ASP A 43 -0.25 -12.39 2.08
CA ASP A 43 -0.75 -12.86 0.78
C ASP A 43 0.40 -13.34 -0.12
N SER A 44 1.51 -12.59 -0.14
CA SER A 44 2.74 -13.02 -0.82
C SER A 44 3.98 -12.40 -0.18
N ILE A 45 5.13 -13.04 -0.38
CA ILE A 45 6.44 -12.46 -0.05
C ILE A 45 6.95 -11.65 -1.26
N ARG A 46 7.49 -10.47 -0.98
CA ARG A 46 8.23 -9.70 -1.98
C ARG A 46 9.70 -9.99 -1.83
N ALA A 47 10.40 -10.04 -2.96
CA ALA A 47 11.86 -10.08 -3.00
C ALA A 47 12.38 -8.86 -3.78
N PRO A 48 13.65 -8.48 -3.61
CA PRO A 48 14.30 -7.49 -4.47
C PRO A 48 14.18 -7.94 -5.93
N ARG A 49 13.59 -7.10 -6.77
CA ARG A 49 13.28 -7.46 -8.16
C ARG A 49 14.52 -7.29 -9.06
N ASP A 50 15.06 -8.40 -9.56
CA ASP A 50 15.84 -8.37 -10.81
C ASP A 50 14.86 -8.16 -11.98
N PRO A 51 15.12 -7.19 -12.88
CA PRO A 51 14.40 -6.99 -14.13
C PRO A 51 13.96 -8.23 -14.90
N HIS A 52 14.81 -9.25 -14.86
CA HIS A 52 14.72 -10.43 -15.70
C HIS A 52 14.12 -11.63 -14.97
N ASP A 53 13.91 -11.52 -13.66
CA ASP A 53 13.35 -12.60 -12.87
C ASP A 53 11.83 -12.43 -12.72
N PRO A 54 11.07 -13.52 -12.92
CA PRO A 54 9.63 -13.53 -12.65
C PRO A 54 9.38 -13.26 -11.15
N PRO A 55 8.21 -12.70 -10.79
CA PRO A 55 7.89 -12.44 -9.40
C PRO A 55 7.91 -13.75 -8.60
N PRO A 56 8.60 -13.81 -7.45
CA PRO A 56 8.52 -14.98 -6.59
C PRO A 56 7.09 -15.11 -6.10
N SER A 57 6.51 -16.28 -6.31
CA SER A 57 5.14 -16.59 -5.93
C SER A 57 4.99 -16.85 -4.43
N GLU A 58 6.04 -17.36 -3.80
CA GLU A 58 5.99 -17.93 -2.45
C GLU A 58 7.33 -17.75 -1.74
N GLY A 59 7.31 -17.69 -0.41
CA GLY A 59 8.54 -17.56 0.36
C GLY A 59 8.33 -17.27 1.84
N ILE A 60 9.44 -17.01 2.52
CA ILE A 60 9.49 -16.60 3.92
C ILE A 60 10.36 -15.33 4.03
N ALA A 61 9.86 -14.33 4.73
CA ALA A 61 10.58 -13.10 5.08
C ALA A 61 10.90 -13.10 6.58
N ILE A 62 12.15 -12.79 6.93
CA ILE A 62 12.65 -12.79 8.31
C ILE A 62 13.27 -11.43 8.60
N MET A 63 12.87 -10.83 9.72
CA MET A 63 13.50 -9.65 10.29
C MET A 63 13.89 -9.96 11.74
N THR A 64 15.08 -9.55 12.16
CA THR A 64 15.56 -9.76 13.52
C THR A 64 15.94 -8.43 14.16
N GLY A 65 15.88 -8.38 15.49
CA GLY A 65 16.25 -7.22 16.29
C GLY A 65 16.90 -7.66 17.59
N GLU A 66 17.85 -6.86 18.07
CA GLU A 66 18.57 -7.13 19.32
C GLU A 66 17.63 -6.98 20.53
N GLU A 67 16.85 -5.90 20.57
CA GLU A 67 15.91 -5.62 21.66
C GLU A 67 14.46 -5.92 21.26
N ALA A 68 13.79 -6.76 22.07
CA ALA A 68 12.43 -7.21 21.78
C ALA A 68 11.41 -6.06 21.83
N ASP A 69 11.51 -5.19 22.84
CA ASP A 69 10.63 -4.04 23.00
C ASP A 69 10.89 -2.95 21.94
N GLU A 70 12.07 -2.93 21.31
CA GLU A 70 12.33 -2.01 20.20
C GLU A 70 11.65 -2.48 18.91
N LEU A 71 11.79 -3.75 18.53
CA LEU A 71 11.22 -4.29 17.30
C LEU A 71 9.72 -4.59 17.41
N LEU A 72 9.31 -5.19 18.54
CA LEU A 72 7.97 -5.70 18.83
C LEU A 72 7.41 -5.14 20.15
N PRO A 73 7.24 -3.81 20.27
CA PRO A 73 6.72 -3.21 21.49
C PRO A 73 5.33 -3.76 21.82
N GLY A 74 5.14 -4.11 23.09
CA GLY A 74 3.87 -4.60 23.60
C GLY A 74 3.44 -5.93 22.97
N LEU A 75 4.37 -6.77 22.50
CA LEU A 75 4.04 -8.08 21.90
C LEU A 75 3.09 -8.89 22.78
N TRP A 76 3.38 -8.91 24.08
CA TRP A 76 2.63 -9.63 25.10
C TRP A 76 1.53 -8.79 25.77
N GLU A 77 1.22 -7.61 25.22
CA GLU A 77 0.17 -6.71 25.70
C GLU A 77 -1.01 -6.69 24.71
N GLY A 78 -2.21 -7.05 25.18
CA GLY A 78 -3.47 -6.89 24.42
C GLY A 78 -3.55 -7.57 23.05
N ASN A 79 -4.67 -7.36 22.36
CA ASN A 79 -4.92 -7.81 20.97
C ASN A 79 -4.72 -9.31 20.73
N PHE A 80 -5.02 -10.13 21.74
CA PHE A 80 -5.03 -11.58 21.62
C PHE A 80 -6.34 -12.06 20.99
N ALA A 81 -6.26 -13.07 20.13
CA ALA A 81 -7.47 -13.70 19.59
C ALA A 81 -8.18 -14.50 20.69
N THR A 82 -9.49 -14.30 20.83
CA THR A 82 -10.34 -14.97 21.82
C THR A 82 -10.70 -16.41 21.41
N ASP A 83 -10.86 -16.69 20.11
CA ASP A 83 -10.98 -18.03 19.54
C ASP A 83 -10.37 -18.08 18.11
N PRO A 84 -9.23 -18.77 17.92
CA PRO A 84 -8.56 -18.86 16.62
C PRO A 84 -9.23 -19.85 15.63
N GLN A 85 -10.12 -20.73 16.09
CA GLN A 85 -10.78 -21.76 15.27
C GLN A 85 -12.23 -21.41 14.92
N HIS A 86 -12.92 -20.66 15.79
CA HIS A 86 -14.30 -20.20 15.55
C HIS A 86 -14.42 -18.68 15.37
N GLY A 87 -13.29 -17.99 15.18
CA GLY A 87 -13.29 -16.59 14.77
C GLY A 87 -14.19 -16.38 13.55
N GLN A 88 -14.99 -15.31 13.57
CA GLN A 88 -15.86 -15.04 12.44
C GLN A 88 -15.00 -14.69 11.22
N ALA A 89 -15.49 -14.96 10.01
CA ALA A 89 -14.78 -14.62 8.77
C ALA A 89 -14.47 -13.10 8.64
N GLU A 90 -15.09 -12.27 9.48
CA GLU A 90 -14.89 -10.82 9.58
C GLU A 90 -13.83 -10.40 10.61
N ASP A 91 -13.21 -11.32 11.36
CA ASP A 91 -12.14 -11.00 12.30
C ASP A 91 -10.91 -10.49 11.53
N LYS A 92 -10.84 -9.18 11.38
CA LYS A 92 -9.77 -8.45 10.70
C LYS A 92 -8.49 -8.57 11.53
N ALA A 93 -7.43 -9.07 10.91
CA ALA A 93 -6.10 -9.06 11.50
C ALA A 93 -5.14 -8.25 10.63
N SER A 94 -4.24 -7.50 11.26
CA SER A 94 -3.28 -6.67 10.53
C SER A 94 -2.01 -6.40 11.29
N ILE A 95 -0.93 -6.19 10.55
CA ILE A 95 0.35 -5.70 11.05
C ILE A 95 0.48 -4.22 10.70
N GLU A 96 1.08 -3.47 11.61
CA GLU A 96 1.37 -2.06 11.39
C GLU A 96 2.88 -1.81 11.43
N PHE A 97 3.44 -1.29 10.34
CA PHE A 97 4.83 -0.87 10.26
C PHE A 97 4.97 0.63 10.58
N ARG A 98 5.87 0.95 11.49
CA ARG A 98 6.27 2.32 11.83
C ARG A 98 7.50 2.70 11.03
N LEU A 99 7.26 3.22 9.83
CA LEU A 99 8.30 3.45 8.84
C LEU A 99 8.83 4.89 8.89
N PRO A 100 10.07 5.08 8.37
CA PRO A 100 10.59 6.38 8.04
C PRO A 100 9.62 7.27 7.25
N PRO A 101 9.72 8.60 7.38
CA PRO A 101 8.87 9.53 6.67
C PRO A 101 8.92 9.37 5.15
N LEU A 102 7.84 9.74 4.45
CA LEU A 102 7.87 9.84 2.99
C LEU A 102 8.90 10.89 2.54
N LEU A 103 9.53 10.67 1.39
CA LEU A 103 10.46 11.61 0.78
C LEU A 103 9.87 13.03 0.77
N ASN A 104 10.60 14.00 1.34
CA ASN A 104 10.21 15.41 1.51
C ASN A 104 9.07 15.71 2.51
N ASP A 105 8.63 14.71 3.28
CA ASP A 105 7.71 14.86 4.40
C ASP A 105 8.43 14.50 5.71
N PRO A 106 8.41 15.34 6.77
CA PRO A 106 9.07 15.00 8.03
C PRO A 106 8.21 14.08 8.92
N ARG A 107 6.97 13.79 8.55
CA ARG A 107 6.04 13.05 9.41
C ARG A 107 6.29 11.55 9.31
N LYS A 108 6.34 10.89 10.46
CA LYS A 108 6.46 9.43 10.54
C LYS A 108 5.32 8.76 9.79
N LEU A 109 5.64 7.66 9.14
CA LEU A 109 4.69 6.89 8.37
C LEU A 109 4.21 5.70 9.19
N GLN A 110 2.91 5.46 9.13
CA GLN A 110 2.24 4.29 9.67
C GLN A 110 1.64 3.55 8.48
N THR A 111 2.08 2.32 8.28
CA THR A 111 1.61 1.50 7.17
C THR A 111 0.98 0.23 7.70
N THR A 112 -0.31 0.04 7.46
CA THR A 112 -1.05 -1.14 7.90
C THR A 112 -1.19 -2.12 6.73
N VAL A 113 -0.84 -3.38 6.99
CA VAL A 113 -0.90 -4.50 6.06
C VAL A 113 -1.85 -5.54 6.65
N PRO A 114 -3.00 -5.79 6.01
CA PRO A 114 -3.89 -6.87 6.43
C PRO A 114 -3.25 -8.24 6.29
N MET A 115 -3.58 -9.14 7.22
CA MET A 115 -3.15 -10.53 7.17
C MET A 115 -3.88 -11.28 6.07
N ALA A 116 -3.24 -12.32 5.52
CA ALA A 116 -3.87 -13.17 4.53
C ALA A 116 -5.03 -13.96 5.12
N ASN A 117 -6.04 -14.23 4.29
CA ASN A 117 -7.04 -15.24 4.59
C ASN A 117 -6.40 -16.64 4.53
N THR A 118 -6.39 -17.34 5.65
CA THR A 118 -5.79 -18.68 5.79
C THR A 118 -6.82 -19.80 5.96
N LEU A 119 -8.12 -19.52 5.77
CA LEU A 119 -9.19 -20.49 6.05
C LEU A 119 -9.00 -21.80 5.27
N PHE A 120 -8.57 -21.67 4.01
CA PHE A 120 -8.30 -22.82 3.14
C PHE A 120 -6.88 -23.39 3.27
N ALA A 121 -5.98 -22.72 3.99
CA ALA A 121 -4.60 -23.17 4.19
C ALA A 121 -4.44 -23.98 5.48
N ASN A 122 -5.00 -23.51 6.60
CA ASN A 122 -4.88 -24.16 7.90
C ASN A 122 -6.16 -24.09 8.76
N GLY A 123 -7.31 -23.73 8.16
CA GLY A 123 -8.61 -23.73 8.84
C GLY A 123 -8.88 -22.50 9.71
N ARG A 124 -7.99 -21.50 9.74
CA ARG A 124 -8.16 -20.24 10.52
C ARG A 124 -8.42 -19.06 9.59
N PRO A 125 -9.32 -18.10 9.92
CA PRO A 125 -9.58 -16.96 9.04
C PRO A 125 -8.32 -16.13 8.75
N ASN A 126 -7.43 -16.01 9.73
CA ASN A 126 -6.10 -15.42 9.60
C ASN A 126 -5.12 -16.18 10.50
N THR A 127 -3.82 -16.06 10.24
CA THR A 127 -2.77 -16.69 11.06
C THR A 127 -1.73 -15.66 11.46
N MET A 128 -1.74 -15.30 12.74
CA MET A 128 -0.71 -14.49 13.39
C MET A 128 -0.60 -14.89 14.86
N PHE A 129 0.61 -15.05 15.36
CA PHE A 129 0.86 -15.41 16.75
C PHE A 129 2.18 -14.84 17.26
N ALA A 130 2.22 -14.61 18.57
CA ALA A 130 3.41 -14.38 19.34
C ALA A 130 3.86 -15.71 19.97
N ALA A 131 5.16 -15.97 19.95
CA ALA A 131 5.78 -17.09 20.66
C ALA A 131 7.05 -16.61 21.37
N ARG A 132 7.43 -17.27 22.45
CA ARG A 132 8.72 -17.09 23.09
C ARG A 132 9.53 -18.37 22.94
N LEU A 133 10.71 -18.25 22.34
CA LEU A 133 11.68 -19.31 22.22
C LEU A 133 12.63 -19.23 23.42
N GLY A 134 12.83 -20.36 24.09
CA GLY A 134 13.76 -20.46 25.22
C GLY A 134 14.48 -21.80 25.23
N ALA A 135 15.48 -21.92 26.11
CA ALA A 135 16.17 -23.18 26.35
C ALA A 135 15.18 -24.25 26.79
N SER A 136 15.24 -25.43 26.17
CA SER A 136 14.47 -26.58 26.60
C SER A 136 14.98 -27.07 27.97
N ASP A 137 14.08 -27.21 28.96
CA ASP A 137 14.40 -27.79 30.28
C ASP A 137 14.87 -29.26 30.21
N PHE A 138 14.59 -29.93 29.09
CA PHE A 138 15.05 -31.29 28.79
C PHE A 138 16.20 -31.24 27.79
N ASP A 139 17.17 -32.16 27.93
CA ASP A 139 18.46 -32.36 27.24
C ASP A 139 18.42 -32.40 25.68
N THR A 140 17.33 -31.93 25.06
CA THR A 140 17.18 -31.68 23.63
C THR A 140 17.80 -30.34 23.27
N SER A 141 18.80 -30.36 22.39
CA SER A 141 19.52 -29.19 21.86
C SER A 141 18.70 -28.26 20.97
N GLN A 142 17.36 -28.33 21.00
CA GLN A 142 16.47 -27.49 20.20
C GLN A 142 15.63 -26.58 21.11
N PRO A 143 15.55 -25.28 20.81
CA PRO A 143 14.69 -24.37 21.57
C PRO A 143 13.22 -24.76 21.38
N ALA A 144 12.44 -24.65 22.45
CA ALA A 144 11.01 -24.92 22.47
C ALA A 144 10.23 -23.63 22.72
N PHE A 145 8.94 -23.63 22.35
CA PHE A 145 8.05 -22.53 22.70
C PHE A 145 7.72 -22.58 24.19
N THR A 146 8.24 -21.62 24.96
CA THR A 146 7.95 -21.45 26.39
C THR A 146 6.68 -20.65 26.63
N GLN A 147 6.31 -19.80 25.66
CA GLN A 147 5.08 -19.02 25.66
C GLN A 147 4.51 -18.94 24.25
N PHE A 148 3.18 -18.92 24.12
CA PHE A 148 2.48 -18.85 22.83
C PHE A 148 1.13 -18.15 22.97
N ALA A 149 0.79 -17.24 22.06
CA ALA A 149 -0.51 -16.58 22.00
C ALA A 149 -0.86 -16.09 20.58
N TYR A 150 -2.09 -16.34 20.11
CA TYR A 150 -2.57 -15.79 18.84
C TYR A 150 -2.84 -14.28 18.95
N LYS A 151 -2.54 -13.53 17.89
CA LYS A 151 -2.66 -12.07 17.84
C LYS A 151 -3.57 -11.66 16.69
N THR A 152 -4.34 -10.59 16.88
CA THR A 152 -5.13 -9.94 15.82
C THR A 152 -4.45 -8.68 15.29
N SER A 153 -3.62 -8.03 16.11
CA SER A 153 -2.84 -6.87 15.69
C SER A 153 -1.48 -6.81 16.38
N GLN A 154 -0.46 -6.34 15.65
CA GLN A 154 0.85 -6.03 16.20
C GLN A 154 1.50 -4.86 15.46
N VAL A 155 2.17 -3.98 16.21
CA VAL A 155 3.00 -2.92 15.67
C VAL A 155 4.44 -3.41 15.57
N ILE A 156 5.08 -3.14 14.44
CA ILE A 156 6.48 -3.43 14.17
C ILE A 156 7.20 -2.11 13.96
N TYR A 157 8.34 -1.96 14.64
CA TYR A 157 9.25 -0.85 14.45
C TYR A 157 10.53 -1.39 13.82
N PRO A 158 10.62 -1.37 12.49
CA PRO A 158 11.89 -1.65 11.85
C PRO A 158 12.96 -0.70 12.38
N GLY A 159 14.20 -1.21 12.48
CA GLY A 159 15.33 -0.49 13.04
C GLY A 159 15.65 0.82 12.33
N ARG A 160 16.74 1.46 12.75
CA ARG A 160 17.32 2.63 12.08
C ARG A 160 18.68 2.26 11.50
N GLY A 161 18.78 2.28 10.20
CA GLY A 161 19.98 2.33 9.42
C GLY A 161 20.27 3.74 8.85
N PRO A 162 21.13 3.81 7.83
CA PRO A 162 21.85 5.03 7.46
C PRO A 162 21.01 6.03 6.65
N ARG A 163 19.94 5.55 5.99
CA ARG A 163 18.99 6.38 5.25
C ARG A 163 17.64 6.15 5.84
N TYR A 164 17.03 7.22 6.36
CA TYR A 164 15.74 7.13 7.04
C TYR A 164 14.66 7.81 6.20
N GLU A 165 14.29 7.18 5.08
CA GLU A 165 13.31 7.71 4.13
C GLU A 165 12.46 6.62 3.47
N SER A 166 11.22 6.95 3.14
CA SER A 166 10.28 6.08 2.43
C SER A 166 9.82 6.70 1.12
N THR A 167 9.50 5.87 0.15
CA THR A 167 8.86 6.28 -1.11
C THR A 167 7.72 5.33 -1.43
N VAL A 168 6.71 5.83 -2.14
CA VAL A 168 5.51 5.09 -2.52
C VAL A 168 5.25 5.28 -3.99
N SER A 169 4.85 4.20 -4.65
CA SER A 169 4.58 4.21 -6.07
C SER A 169 3.46 3.26 -6.43
N ALA A 170 2.67 3.64 -7.43
CA ALA A 170 1.65 2.81 -8.03
C ALA A 170 1.76 2.91 -9.55
N PRO A 171 1.59 1.80 -10.30
CA PRO A 171 1.70 1.81 -11.74
C PRO A 171 0.44 2.38 -12.39
N LEU A 172 0.12 3.64 -12.11
CA LEU A 172 -1.10 4.31 -12.58
C LEU A 172 -0.81 5.26 -13.75
N VAL A 173 -1.68 5.21 -14.76
CA VAL A 173 -1.61 6.02 -15.97
C VAL A 173 -2.76 7.03 -15.97
N PRO A 174 -2.50 8.35 -16.04
CA PRO A 174 -3.55 9.36 -16.12
C PRO A 174 -4.28 9.31 -17.47
N ILE A 175 -5.62 9.24 -17.43
CA ILE A 175 -6.48 9.14 -18.62
C ILE A 175 -7.35 10.37 -18.87
N THR A 176 -7.50 11.25 -17.87
CA THR A 176 -8.17 12.55 -18.03
C THR A 176 -7.31 13.72 -17.55
N ARG A 177 -7.70 14.95 -17.94
CA ARG A 177 -7.24 16.16 -17.26
C ARG A 177 -7.88 16.24 -15.89
N GLN A 178 -7.24 17.02 -15.03
CA GLN A 178 -7.77 17.46 -13.76
C GLN A 178 -8.98 18.34 -14.01
N ARG A 179 -10.03 18.16 -13.22
CA ARG A 179 -11.25 18.97 -13.25
C ARG A 179 -11.67 19.29 -11.83
N GLN A 180 -12.21 20.48 -11.61
CA GLN A 180 -12.68 20.88 -10.30
C GLN A 180 -13.98 20.13 -9.97
N ILE A 181 -14.09 19.64 -8.74
CA ILE A 181 -15.29 18.99 -8.22
C ILE A 181 -16.29 20.07 -7.86
N VAL A 182 -17.45 20.05 -8.52
CA VAL A 182 -18.54 21.00 -8.27
C VAL A 182 -19.56 20.40 -7.31
N GLN A 183 -19.89 19.12 -7.49
CA GLN A 183 -20.85 18.41 -6.65
C GLN A 183 -20.36 17.01 -6.31
N GLY A 184 -20.39 16.69 -5.02
CA GLY A 184 -20.13 15.37 -4.46
C GLY A 184 -20.64 15.28 -3.03
N LEU A 185 -20.77 14.06 -2.52
CA LEU A 185 -21.20 13.80 -1.15
C LEU A 185 -20.57 12.49 -0.66
N GLY A 186 -19.84 12.54 0.46
CA GLY A 186 -19.15 11.38 1.01
C GLY A 186 -18.15 10.80 0.00
N ASN A 187 -18.38 9.56 -0.44
CA ASN A 187 -17.61 8.87 -1.47
C ASN A 187 -18.21 9.00 -2.89
N ILE A 188 -19.30 9.74 -3.06
CA ILE A 188 -19.99 9.89 -4.35
C ILE A 188 -19.53 11.17 -5.04
N LEU A 189 -18.98 11.02 -6.24
CA LEU A 189 -18.62 12.11 -7.14
C LEU A 189 -19.68 12.25 -8.23
N LYS A 190 -20.27 13.45 -8.34
CA LYS A 190 -21.44 13.69 -9.20
C LYS A 190 -21.14 14.60 -10.38
N GLN A 191 -20.61 15.79 -10.13
CA GLN A 191 -20.38 16.78 -11.16
C GLN A 191 -19.01 17.44 -11.03
N VAL A 192 -18.44 17.73 -12.19
CA VAL A 192 -17.16 18.40 -12.33
C VAL A 192 -17.29 19.56 -13.32
N GLU A 193 -16.43 20.55 -13.18
CA GLU A 193 -16.36 21.66 -14.12
C GLU A 193 -15.40 21.32 -15.28
N GLU A 194 -15.87 21.52 -16.50
CA GLU A 194 -15.08 21.40 -17.71
C GLU A 194 -15.32 22.61 -18.61
N LEU A 195 -14.28 23.44 -18.78
CA LEU A 195 -14.32 24.64 -19.65
C LEU A 195 -15.52 25.58 -19.35
N GLY A 196 -15.86 25.74 -18.07
CA GLY A 196 -16.98 26.56 -17.62
C GLY A 196 -18.35 25.86 -17.65
N GLU A 197 -18.43 24.63 -18.15
CA GLU A 197 -19.64 23.81 -18.10
C GLU A 197 -19.61 22.81 -16.94
N ILE A 198 -20.73 22.69 -16.23
CA ILE A 198 -20.92 21.65 -15.21
C ILE A 198 -21.38 20.38 -15.91
N VAL A 199 -20.55 19.33 -15.86
CA VAL A 199 -20.80 18.06 -16.55
C VAL A 199 -20.80 16.88 -15.55
N PRO A 200 -21.47 15.76 -15.88
CA PRO A 200 -21.39 14.55 -15.07
C PRO A 200 -19.94 14.08 -14.93
N ALA A 201 -19.59 13.60 -13.74
CA ALA A 201 -18.22 13.17 -13.43
C ALA A 201 -17.73 12.02 -14.31
N SER A 202 -18.63 11.13 -14.74
CA SER A 202 -18.34 10.00 -15.61
C SER A 202 -18.11 10.37 -17.09
N ARG A 203 -18.54 11.56 -17.56
CA ARG A 203 -18.65 11.89 -18.99
C ARG A 203 -17.38 11.61 -19.80
N LYS A 204 -16.20 11.89 -19.23
CA LYS A 204 -14.91 11.60 -19.91
C LYS A 204 -14.50 10.14 -19.83
N LEU A 205 -14.87 9.42 -18.78
CA LEU A 205 -14.60 7.99 -18.67
C LEU A 205 -15.36 7.21 -19.74
N GLU A 206 -16.63 7.56 -19.98
CA GLU A 206 -17.46 6.96 -21.03
C GLU A 206 -16.83 7.05 -22.44
N ILE A 207 -16.00 8.08 -22.67
CA ILE A 207 -15.26 8.26 -23.93
C ILE A 207 -13.90 7.54 -23.88
N ARG A 208 -13.14 7.73 -22.79
CA ARG A 208 -11.74 7.25 -22.69
C ARG A 208 -11.60 5.76 -22.51
N ILE A 209 -12.49 5.13 -21.75
CA ILE A 209 -12.39 3.70 -21.43
C ILE A 209 -12.49 2.83 -22.69
N PRO A 210 -13.46 3.04 -23.60
CA PRO A 210 -13.48 2.33 -24.89
C PRO A 210 -12.22 2.54 -25.74
N GLU A 211 -11.65 3.75 -25.76
CA GLU A 211 -10.40 4.04 -26.49
C GLU A 211 -9.23 3.21 -25.95
N ILE A 212 -9.10 3.11 -24.62
CA ILE A 212 -8.04 2.34 -23.94
C ILE A 212 -8.21 0.85 -24.21
N LEU A 213 -9.43 0.32 -24.02
CA LEU A 213 -9.72 -1.10 -24.24
C LEU A 213 -9.41 -1.50 -25.70
N LYS A 214 -9.80 -0.66 -26.66
CA LYS A 214 -9.47 -0.87 -28.07
C LYS A 214 -7.94 -0.89 -28.28
N ALA A 215 -7.23 0.13 -27.80
CA ALA A 215 -5.77 0.23 -27.94
C ALA A 215 -5.02 -0.96 -27.29
N ARG A 216 -5.49 -1.46 -26.15
CA ARG A 216 -4.92 -2.64 -25.49
C ARG A 216 -5.23 -3.94 -26.23
N SER A 217 -6.43 -4.08 -26.80
CA SER A 217 -6.80 -5.26 -27.60
C SER A 217 -5.98 -5.42 -28.88
N GLU A 218 -5.55 -4.30 -29.47
CA GLU A 218 -4.71 -4.23 -30.66
C GLU A 218 -3.21 -4.40 -30.34
N SER A 219 -2.83 -4.42 -29.06
CA SER A 219 -1.46 -4.68 -28.61
C SER A 219 -1.14 -6.19 -28.67
N GLU A 220 0.08 -6.51 -29.09
CA GLU A 220 0.60 -7.89 -29.14
C GLU A 220 0.91 -8.49 -27.76
N LEU A 221 0.89 -7.67 -26.70
CA LEU A 221 1.11 -8.13 -25.33
C LEU A 221 -0.12 -8.90 -24.81
N GLU A 222 0.13 -9.93 -23.99
CA GLU A 222 -0.88 -10.81 -23.34
C GLU A 222 -1.79 -10.10 -22.32
N LEU A 223 -2.02 -8.80 -22.47
CA LEU A 223 -2.90 -8.00 -21.61
C LEU A 223 -4.38 -8.15 -21.98
N LYS A 224 -4.71 -9.21 -22.70
CA LYS A 224 -5.99 -9.39 -23.37
C LYS A 224 -7.15 -9.72 -22.42
N GLN A 225 -6.94 -9.83 -21.10
CA GLN A 225 -7.97 -10.40 -20.22
C GLN A 225 -8.13 -9.80 -18.81
N ARG A 226 -7.33 -8.80 -18.38
CA ARG A 226 -7.56 -8.18 -17.06
C ARG A 226 -8.69 -7.14 -17.12
N PRO A 227 -9.66 -7.16 -16.18
CA PRO A 227 -10.63 -6.08 -16.05
C PRO A 227 -9.93 -4.73 -15.88
N LEU A 228 -10.38 -3.71 -16.60
CA LEU A 228 -9.81 -2.37 -16.49
C LEU A 228 -10.35 -1.68 -15.23
N THR A 229 -9.52 -1.57 -14.20
CA THR A 229 -9.86 -0.81 -12.99
C THR A 229 -9.59 0.67 -13.20
N VAL A 230 -10.54 1.52 -12.78
CA VAL A 230 -10.41 2.98 -12.81
C VAL A 230 -10.12 3.49 -11.42
N TRP A 231 -9.19 4.44 -11.33
CA TRP A 231 -8.78 5.11 -10.11
C TRP A 231 -9.06 6.61 -10.21
N ALA A 232 -9.50 7.23 -9.12
CA ALA A 232 -9.70 8.66 -8.98
C ALA A 232 -8.66 9.25 -8.02
N GLY A 233 -7.74 10.06 -8.56
CA GLY A 233 -6.87 10.92 -7.77
C GLY A 233 -7.61 12.19 -7.39
N ILE A 234 -7.75 12.45 -6.09
CA ILE A 234 -8.37 13.65 -5.54
C ILE A 234 -7.27 14.54 -4.96
N TYR A 235 -7.27 15.80 -5.37
CA TYR A 235 -6.24 16.77 -5.01
C TYR A 235 -6.86 17.95 -4.26
N PRO A 236 -6.32 18.33 -3.09
CA PRO A 236 -6.72 19.55 -2.41
C PRO A 236 -6.53 20.78 -3.30
N ASN A 237 -7.43 21.76 -3.17
CA ASN A 237 -7.39 22.98 -3.97
C ASN A 237 -6.11 23.79 -3.73
N GLU A 238 -5.56 23.74 -2.51
CA GLU A 238 -4.32 24.42 -2.11
C GLU A 238 -3.12 23.91 -2.90
N LEU A 239 -3.07 22.59 -3.15
CA LEU A 239 -2.02 21.96 -3.94
C LEU A 239 -2.07 22.37 -5.42
N VAL A 240 -3.28 22.59 -5.95
CA VAL A 240 -3.49 22.96 -7.35
C VAL A 240 -3.35 24.47 -7.57
N ARG A 241 -3.73 25.32 -6.61
CA ARG A 241 -3.57 26.80 -6.72
C ARG A 241 -2.17 27.29 -6.37
N GLY A 242 -1.42 26.55 -5.55
CA GLY A 242 -0.02 26.86 -5.23
C GLY A 242 0.90 26.96 -6.47
N SER A 243 0.47 26.43 -7.62
CA SER A 243 1.17 26.60 -8.90
C SER A 243 0.86 27.91 -9.66
N GLU A 244 -0.04 28.78 -9.16
CA GLU A 244 -0.48 30.00 -9.85
C GLU A 244 -0.19 31.32 -9.09
N LEU A 245 0.43 31.30 -7.90
CA LEU A 245 0.78 32.53 -7.17
C LEU A 245 2.12 33.15 -7.66
N PRO A 246 2.15 34.41 -8.14
CA PRO A 246 3.39 35.11 -8.42
C PRO A 246 4.07 35.48 -7.09
N GLY A 247 5.31 35.04 -6.87
CA GLY A 247 6.17 35.52 -5.78
C GLY A 247 6.40 34.57 -4.59
N VAL A 248 6.10 33.28 -4.71
CA VAL A 248 6.42 32.26 -3.67
C VAL A 248 7.64 31.38 -4.06
N ASP A 249 8.49 31.88 -4.96
CA ASP A 249 9.69 31.16 -5.44
C ASP A 249 10.76 30.93 -4.36
N GLU A 250 10.69 31.60 -3.19
CA GLU A 250 11.72 31.50 -2.13
C GLU A 250 11.36 30.58 -0.95
N LEU A 251 10.12 30.10 -0.81
CA LEU A 251 9.70 29.26 0.33
C LEU A 251 9.08 27.91 -0.07
N VAL A 252 8.97 27.65 -1.37
CA VAL A 252 8.49 26.38 -1.92
C VAL A 252 9.72 25.53 -2.27
N PRO A 253 9.95 24.38 -1.60
CA PRO A 253 11.11 23.56 -1.90
C PRO A 253 11.09 23.08 -3.34
N GLU A 254 12.27 22.91 -3.94
CA GLU A 254 12.50 22.61 -5.36
C GLU A 254 11.66 21.45 -5.92
N TRP A 255 11.22 20.48 -5.10
CA TRP A 255 10.32 19.39 -5.52
C TRP A 255 8.89 19.84 -5.86
N ALA A 256 8.43 20.97 -5.32
CA ALA A 256 7.16 21.58 -5.67
C ALA A 256 7.25 22.47 -6.92
N GLN A 257 8.45 22.64 -7.49
CA GLN A 257 8.63 23.17 -8.85
C GLN A 257 8.40 22.10 -9.94
N ILE A 258 8.17 20.83 -9.57
CA ILE A 258 7.64 19.85 -10.54
C ILE A 258 6.22 20.27 -10.85
N ARG A 259 6.02 20.89 -12.03
CA ARG A 259 4.75 21.47 -12.48
C ARG A 259 3.59 20.52 -12.23
N TYR A 260 2.90 20.77 -11.12
CA TYR A 260 1.55 20.31 -10.93
C TYR A 260 0.68 20.96 -12.01
N PRO A 261 -0.22 20.21 -12.65
CA PRO A 261 -0.59 18.84 -12.32
C PRO A 261 -0.06 17.78 -13.32
N VAL A 262 -0.20 16.47 -12.98
CA VAL A 262 0.26 15.31 -13.78
C VAL A 262 -0.22 15.45 -15.23
N ARG A 263 0.71 15.69 -16.16
CA ARG A 263 0.38 15.94 -17.57
C ARG A 263 -0.26 14.71 -18.20
N LEU A 264 -1.36 14.92 -18.91
CA LEU A 264 -1.93 13.93 -19.82
C LEU A 264 -0.92 13.55 -20.90
N LEU A 265 -0.96 12.27 -21.33
CA LEU A 265 -0.30 11.82 -22.54
C LEU A 265 -0.76 12.68 -23.74
N PRO A 266 0.15 13.38 -24.46
CA PRO A 266 -0.25 14.30 -25.51
C PRO A 266 -0.97 13.64 -26.71
N ASN A 267 -0.74 12.35 -27.00
CA ASN A 267 -1.06 11.80 -28.34
C ASN A 267 -1.67 10.37 -28.36
N GLY A 268 -2.54 9.99 -27.43
CA GLY A 268 -3.26 8.69 -27.43
C GLY A 268 -2.60 7.56 -26.64
N PHE A 269 -3.23 6.38 -26.60
CA PHE A 269 -2.83 5.22 -25.78
C PHE A 269 -1.91 4.24 -26.52
N GLY A 270 -1.10 3.50 -25.76
CA GLY A 270 -0.16 2.50 -26.29
C GLY A 270 0.93 2.15 -25.27
N THR A 271 1.46 0.93 -25.34
CA THR A 271 2.33 0.34 -24.32
C THR A 271 3.47 1.25 -23.85
N SER A 272 4.35 1.69 -24.74
CA SER A 272 5.51 2.52 -24.36
C SER A 272 5.11 3.86 -23.72
N ARG A 273 3.94 4.39 -24.09
CA ARG A 273 3.42 5.66 -23.55
C ARG A 273 2.80 5.46 -22.18
N GLU A 274 2.07 4.37 -21.98
CA GLU A 274 1.56 3.98 -20.66
C GLU A 274 2.71 3.79 -19.66
N VAL A 275 3.77 3.08 -20.06
CA VAL A 275 4.98 2.91 -19.23
C VAL A 275 5.61 4.27 -18.89
N ALA A 276 5.78 5.16 -19.87
CA ALA A 276 6.35 6.49 -19.63
C ALA A 276 5.49 7.34 -18.68
N ALA A 277 4.16 7.32 -18.85
CA ALA A 277 3.24 8.07 -18.01
C ALA A 277 3.20 7.52 -16.58
N SER A 278 3.15 6.19 -16.43
CA SER A 278 3.23 5.50 -15.15
C SER A 278 4.55 5.81 -14.43
N SER A 279 5.66 5.81 -15.16
CA SER A 279 6.99 6.15 -14.61
C SER A 279 7.05 7.59 -14.12
N ALA A 280 6.50 8.53 -14.88
CA ALA A 280 6.41 9.93 -14.46
C ALA A 280 5.52 10.10 -13.23
N PHE A 281 4.36 9.42 -13.19
CA PHE A 281 3.44 9.48 -12.06
C PHE A 281 4.07 8.92 -10.78
N ARG A 282 4.81 7.81 -10.87
CA ARG A 282 5.55 7.22 -9.74
C ARG A 282 6.47 8.22 -9.03
N LEU A 283 7.14 9.12 -9.76
CA LEU A 283 8.00 10.14 -9.16
C LEU A 283 7.22 11.23 -8.41
N LEU A 284 5.96 11.47 -8.78
CA LEU A 284 5.12 12.51 -8.18
C LEU A 284 4.35 12.02 -6.96
N MET A 285 4.08 10.72 -6.89
CA MET A 285 3.16 10.14 -5.94
C MET A 285 3.51 10.42 -4.46
N PRO A 286 4.78 10.33 -4.00
CA PRO A 286 5.12 10.67 -2.61
C PRO A 286 4.76 12.12 -2.26
N GLY A 287 5.07 13.07 -3.13
CA GLY A 287 4.74 14.49 -2.95
C GLY A 287 3.24 14.76 -2.99
N LEU A 288 2.50 14.04 -3.85
CA LEU A 288 1.04 14.12 -3.91
C LEU A 288 0.39 13.65 -2.60
N LEU A 289 0.82 12.51 -2.06
CA LEU A 289 0.30 12.01 -0.78
C LEU A 289 0.69 12.92 0.39
N ALA A 290 1.93 13.41 0.42
CA ALA A 290 2.40 14.38 1.41
C ALA A 290 1.57 15.68 1.38
N GLY A 291 1.17 16.10 0.18
CA GLY A 291 0.26 17.22 -0.08
C GLY A 291 -1.22 16.94 0.20
N GLY A 292 -1.58 15.78 0.77
CA GLY A 292 -2.95 15.44 1.16
C GLY A 292 -3.81 14.89 0.02
N SER A 293 -3.20 14.55 -1.12
CA SER A 293 -3.91 13.86 -2.20
C SER A 293 -4.18 12.42 -1.81
N HIS A 294 -5.25 11.84 -2.35
CA HIS A 294 -5.57 10.42 -2.16
C HIS A 294 -6.09 9.81 -3.46
N PHE A 295 -5.85 8.51 -3.63
CA PHE A 295 -6.22 7.75 -4.83
C PHE A 295 -7.21 6.68 -4.44
N ARG A 296 -8.40 6.70 -5.06
CA ARG A 296 -9.52 5.81 -4.72
C ARG A 296 -9.92 4.99 -5.93
N GLN A 297 -10.19 3.71 -5.74
CA GLN A 297 -10.80 2.90 -6.78
C GLN A 297 -12.22 3.43 -7.07
N VAL A 298 -12.61 3.46 -8.33
CA VAL A 298 -13.99 3.71 -8.74
C VAL A 298 -14.72 2.37 -8.72
N LEU A 299 -15.59 2.17 -7.73
CA LEU A 299 -16.30 0.90 -7.52
C LEU A 299 -17.48 0.73 -8.47
N SER A 300 -18.15 1.83 -8.81
CA SER A 300 -19.30 1.81 -9.73
C SER A 300 -19.57 3.21 -10.27
N GLY A 301 -20.33 3.28 -11.38
CA GLY A 301 -20.78 4.55 -11.95
C GLY A 301 -20.88 4.54 -13.48
N GLY A 302 -21.39 5.62 -14.06
CA GLY A 302 -21.53 5.76 -15.53
C GLY A 302 -22.86 5.26 -16.12
N GLY A 303 -23.92 5.13 -15.30
CA GLY A 303 -25.26 4.87 -15.81
C GLY A 303 -25.82 6.07 -16.59
N GLY A 304 -26.49 5.83 -17.71
CA GLY A 304 -27.02 6.87 -18.62
C GLY A 304 -28.47 7.33 -18.36
N TRP A 305 -29.11 6.90 -17.26
CA TRP A 305 -30.55 7.07 -17.08
C TRP A 305 -30.94 7.53 -15.66
N GLY A 306 -31.86 8.48 -15.58
CA GLY A 306 -32.47 8.96 -14.33
C GLY A 306 -31.60 9.89 -13.48
N GLN A 307 -32.01 10.16 -12.24
CA GLN A 307 -31.31 11.09 -11.32
C GLN A 307 -29.92 10.63 -10.88
N LYS A 308 -29.55 9.38 -11.17
CA LYS A 308 -28.25 8.78 -10.87
C LYS A 308 -27.30 8.78 -12.06
N GLN A 309 -27.68 9.48 -13.13
CA GLN A 309 -26.89 9.52 -14.35
C GLN A 309 -25.51 10.14 -14.11
N GLY A 310 -24.47 9.40 -14.48
CA GLY A 310 -23.08 9.82 -14.43
C GLY A 310 -22.46 10.07 -13.04
N LEU A 311 -23.09 9.53 -11.99
CA LEU A 311 -22.47 9.40 -10.66
C LEU A 311 -21.35 8.37 -10.68
N LEU A 312 -20.31 8.63 -9.88
CA LEU A 312 -19.24 7.67 -9.59
C LEU A 312 -19.18 7.43 -8.08
N SER A 313 -19.15 6.17 -7.67
CA SER A 313 -18.90 5.76 -6.28
C SER A 313 -17.42 5.41 -6.13
N LEU A 314 -16.74 6.09 -5.22
CA LEU A 314 -15.35 5.82 -4.88
C LEU A 314 -15.27 4.83 -3.70
N ASP A 315 -14.17 4.10 -3.60
CA ASP A 315 -13.87 3.26 -2.43
C ASP A 315 -13.88 4.12 -1.15
N PRO A 316 -14.78 3.82 -0.18
CA PRO A 316 -14.86 4.57 1.07
C PRO A 316 -13.71 4.26 2.03
N GLU A 317 -13.04 3.12 1.89
CA GLU A 317 -12.06 2.65 2.87
C GLU A 317 -10.79 3.49 2.82
N SER A 318 -10.38 4.06 3.95
CA SER A 318 -9.17 4.89 4.06
C SER A 318 -8.20 4.41 5.14
N ARG A 319 -8.70 3.56 6.04
CA ARG A 319 -7.98 2.90 7.11
C ARG A 319 -8.46 1.47 7.20
N TYR A 320 -7.60 0.61 7.69
CA TYR A 320 -7.98 -0.74 8.08
C TYR A 320 -8.27 -0.69 9.57
N SER A 321 -9.55 -0.70 9.94
CA SER A 321 -9.96 -0.76 11.34
C SER A 321 -10.32 -2.21 11.69
N THR A 322 -9.78 -2.68 12.82
CA THR A 322 -10.20 -3.91 13.48
C THR A 322 -11.44 -3.69 14.37
N GLU A 323 -11.88 -2.45 14.53
CA GLU A 323 -13.07 -2.05 15.31
C GLU A 323 -14.11 -1.40 14.38
N ASP A 324 -15.25 -2.07 14.17
CA ASP A 324 -16.28 -1.64 13.21
C ASP A 324 -17.06 -0.36 13.64
N HIS A 325 -16.78 0.20 14.82
CA HIS A 325 -17.55 1.32 15.38
C HIS A 325 -17.19 2.71 14.82
N GLU A 326 -15.98 2.93 14.31
CA GLU A 326 -15.57 4.26 13.81
C GLU A 326 -16.23 4.64 12.47
N ASP A 327 -16.56 3.65 11.63
CA ASP A 327 -17.07 3.87 10.28
C ASP A 327 -18.53 4.37 10.27
N VAL A 328 -19.34 3.95 11.25
CA VAL A 328 -20.75 4.35 11.35
C VAL A 328 -20.89 5.79 11.86
N GLU A 329 -20.07 6.19 12.84
CA GLU A 329 -20.12 7.55 13.38
C GLU A 329 -19.60 8.60 12.39
N SER A 330 -18.52 8.28 11.67
CA SER A 330 -17.99 9.15 10.62
C SER A 330 -18.99 9.31 9.46
N PHE A 331 -19.69 8.23 9.07
CA PHE A 331 -20.77 8.28 8.10
C PHE A 331 -21.96 9.14 8.57
N ILE A 332 -22.45 8.96 9.80
CA ILE A 332 -23.56 9.75 10.37
C ILE A 332 -23.20 11.24 10.43
N ARG A 333 -21.96 11.58 10.79
CA ARG A 333 -21.49 12.97 10.84
C ARG A 333 -21.49 13.60 9.44
N SER A 334 -21.05 12.85 8.42
CA SER A 334 -21.09 13.31 7.03
C SER A 334 -22.52 13.55 6.51
N PHE A 335 -23.50 12.77 6.97
CA PHE A 335 -24.89 12.87 6.55
C PHE A 335 -25.64 14.04 7.22
N LYS A 336 -25.25 14.42 8.44
CA LYS A 336 -25.88 15.52 9.20
C LYS A 336 -25.44 16.92 8.77
N GLY A 337 -24.53 17.04 7.79
CA GLY A 337 -24.04 18.35 7.33
C GLY A 337 -23.30 19.13 8.41
N GLU A 338 -22.91 18.47 9.50
CA GLU A 338 -21.97 19.02 10.47
C GLU A 338 -20.62 19.03 9.76
N GLU A 339 -20.24 20.20 9.22
CA GLU A 339 -18.95 20.46 8.61
C GLU A 339 -17.82 20.22 9.64
N ALA A 340 -17.44 18.97 9.84
CA ALA A 340 -16.06 18.65 10.11
C ALA A 340 -15.32 18.94 8.80
N VAL A 341 -14.77 20.16 8.71
CA VAL A 341 -13.77 20.57 7.73
C VAL A 341 -12.86 19.36 7.43
N GLY A 342 -12.98 18.77 6.24
CA GLY A 342 -12.07 17.73 5.75
C GLY A 342 -12.44 16.26 5.98
N SER A 343 -13.69 15.88 6.28
CA SER A 343 -14.06 14.45 6.47
C SER A 343 -14.64 13.72 5.24
N GLY A 344 -15.01 14.44 4.17
CA GLY A 344 -15.56 13.84 2.95
C GLY A 344 -14.48 13.50 1.92
N ILE A 345 -14.43 12.26 1.44
CA ILE A 345 -13.51 11.81 0.36
C ILE A 345 -13.67 12.70 -0.89
N VAL A 346 -14.91 13.04 -1.24
CA VAL A 346 -15.22 13.94 -2.35
C VAL A 346 -15.64 15.28 -1.78
N THR A 347 -14.71 16.24 -1.77
CA THR A 347 -14.96 17.60 -1.28
C THR A 347 -15.12 18.56 -2.47
N PRO A 348 -16.24 19.29 -2.60
CA PRO A 348 -16.40 20.36 -3.59
C PRO A 348 -15.28 21.41 -3.47
N GLY A 349 -14.78 21.88 -4.61
CA GLY A 349 -13.64 22.79 -4.67
C GLY A 349 -12.29 22.09 -4.87
N SER A 350 -12.14 20.84 -4.40
CA SER A 350 -11.01 19.98 -4.73
C SER A 350 -11.03 19.54 -6.19
N TRP A 351 -9.96 18.92 -6.66
CA TRP A 351 -9.81 18.51 -8.06
C TRP A 351 -9.78 16.99 -8.20
N VAL A 352 -10.26 16.47 -9.32
CA VAL A 352 -10.22 15.04 -9.65
C VAL A 352 -9.51 14.79 -10.97
N GLN A 353 -8.70 13.74 -11.02
CA GLN A 353 -8.15 13.15 -12.23
C GLN A 353 -8.37 11.64 -12.21
N TYR A 354 -8.68 11.06 -13.37
CA TYR A 354 -8.85 9.62 -13.48
C TYR A 354 -7.60 8.95 -14.05
N PHE A 355 -7.36 7.74 -13.56
CA PHE A 355 -6.24 6.88 -13.90
C PHE A 355 -6.72 5.46 -14.18
N VAL A 356 -5.89 4.69 -14.85
CA VAL A 356 -6.01 3.24 -14.99
C VAL A 356 -4.68 2.59 -14.64
N GLU A 357 -4.68 1.31 -14.30
CA GLU A 357 -3.45 0.54 -14.14
C GLU A 357 -2.65 0.50 -15.44
N CYS A 358 -1.33 0.61 -15.36
CA CYS A 358 -0.43 0.49 -16.48
C CYS A 358 -0.59 -0.89 -17.12
N ALA A 359 -0.68 -0.92 -18.44
CA ALA A 359 -0.66 -2.14 -19.24
C ALA A 359 0.44 -3.12 -18.80
N ILE A 360 1.65 -2.66 -18.46
CA ILE A 360 2.72 -3.56 -17.99
C ILE A 360 2.88 -3.39 -16.47
N SER A 361 2.09 -4.13 -15.70
CA SER A 361 2.17 -4.17 -14.22
C SER A 361 3.26 -5.13 -13.71
N ASP A 362 3.62 -6.15 -14.50
CA ASP A 362 4.36 -7.32 -14.00
C ASP A 362 5.87 -7.27 -14.28
N VAL A 363 6.34 -6.26 -15.03
CA VAL A 363 7.78 -6.09 -15.31
C VAL A 363 8.38 -5.11 -14.29
N PRO A 364 9.42 -5.52 -13.54
CA PRO A 364 10.06 -4.68 -12.52
C PRO A 364 10.52 -3.31 -13.04
N TRP A 365 10.41 -2.30 -12.18
CA TRP A 365 10.89 -0.92 -12.38
C TRP A 365 12.32 -0.83 -12.94
N SER A 366 13.21 -1.71 -12.47
CA SER A 366 14.61 -1.79 -12.88
C SER A 366 14.79 -2.21 -14.35
N ALA A 367 13.82 -2.92 -14.94
CA ALA A 367 13.88 -3.44 -16.30
C ALA A 367 13.42 -2.43 -17.35
N GLN A 368 12.44 -1.59 -16.98
CA GLN A 368 11.67 -0.80 -17.93
C GLN A 368 12.34 0.53 -18.32
N LEU A 369 13.43 0.91 -17.64
CA LEU A 369 14.01 2.25 -17.75
C LEU A 369 15.54 2.20 -17.82
N GLU A 370 16.10 2.00 -19.01
CA GLU A 370 17.53 2.24 -19.23
C GLU A 370 17.93 3.73 -19.06
N ARG A 371 17.01 4.71 -18.98
CA ARG A 371 17.37 6.12 -19.29
C ARG A 371 16.85 7.31 -18.47
N PRO A 372 16.26 7.17 -17.27
CA PRO A 372 16.32 8.27 -16.27
C PRO A 372 17.02 7.87 -14.96
N PHE A 373 17.65 6.69 -14.92
CA PHE A 373 18.17 6.05 -13.70
C PHE A 373 19.59 6.42 -13.28
N GLN A 374 20.19 7.48 -13.84
CA GLN A 374 21.55 7.87 -13.45
C GLN A 374 21.67 8.37 -12.00
N GLU A 375 20.58 8.81 -11.36
CA GLU A 375 20.63 9.23 -9.95
C GLU A 375 20.38 8.09 -8.95
N ILE A 376 19.57 7.08 -9.28
CA ILE A 376 19.29 5.95 -8.38
C ILE A 376 20.36 4.84 -8.51
N ARG A 377 21.01 4.68 -9.69
CA ARG A 377 22.14 3.75 -9.86
C ARG A 377 23.41 4.11 -9.08
N LYS A 378 23.47 5.28 -8.43
CA LYS A 378 24.55 5.57 -7.46
C LYS A 378 24.45 4.74 -6.17
N TYR A 379 23.39 3.94 -6.01
CA TYR A 379 23.05 3.29 -4.75
C TYR A 379 23.10 1.75 -4.81
N GLU A 380 24.02 1.18 -5.60
CA GLU A 380 24.32 -0.26 -5.66
C GLU A 380 24.82 -0.87 -4.33
N ASN A 381 24.86 -0.11 -3.23
CA ASN A 381 25.28 -0.53 -1.89
C ASN A 381 24.27 -0.10 -0.82
N LEU A 382 22.99 -0.42 -0.96
CA LEU A 382 22.01 -0.15 0.11
C LEU A 382 21.69 -1.44 0.85
N ASN A 383 22.43 -1.63 1.95
CA ASN A 383 22.07 -2.52 3.04
C ASN A 383 20.79 -1.97 3.68
N GLU A 384 19.84 -2.85 3.91
CA GLU A 384 18.56 -2.68 4.64
C GLU A 384 17.47 -1.92 3.87
N THR A 385 16.60 -2.69 3.21
CA THR A 385 15.39 -2.17 2.56
C THR A 385 14.15 -2.96 2.99
N ILE A 386 13.09 -2.25 3.34
CA ILE A 386 11.75 -2.80 3.55
C ILE A 386 10.87 -2.49 2.35
N SER A 387 10.12 -3.48 1.89
CA SER A 387 9.18 -3.33 0.78
C SER A 387 7.81 -3.87 1.14
N LEU A 388 6.79 -3.01 1.05
CA LEU A 388 5.40 -3.38 1.23
C LEU A 388 4.68 -3.22 -0.11
N GLY A 389 3.93 -4.22 -0.54
CA GLY A 389 3.34 -4.24 -1.88
C GLY A 389 1.87 -4.62 -1.93
N VAL A 390 1.26 -4.33 -3.08
CA VAL A 390 -0.05 -4.87 -3.46
C VAL A 390 0.14 -5.89 -4.58
N HIS A 391 -0.47 -7.06 -4.43
CA HIS A 391 -0.40 -8.16 -5.40
C HIS A 391 -1.80 -8.55 -5.87
N ASP A 392 -1.91 -9.03 -7.12
CA ASP A 392 -3.17 -9.56 -7.66
C ASP A 392 -3.44 -10.97 -7.13
N ASP A 393 -4.70 -11.37 -6.95
CA ASP A 393 -5.06 -12.77 -6.68
C ASP A 393 -4.91 -13.63 -7.96
N ALA A 394 -3.74 -13.63 -8.60
CA ALA A 394 -3.47 -14.46 -9.77
C ALA A 394 -3.33 -15.94 -9.36
N GLU A 395 -4.10 -16.81 -10.03
CA GLU A 395 -4.32 -18.21 -9.63
C GLU A 395 -3.18 -19.18 -9.94
N GLU A 396 -2.12 -18.80 -10.65
CA GLU A 396 -1.05 -19.74 -10.97
C GLU A 396 0.34 -19.17 -10.68
N PRO A 397 0.98 -19.62 -9.58
CA PRO A 397 2.38 -19.33 -9.35
C PRO A 397 3.21 -20.04 -10.43
N PRO A 398 4.17 -19.35 -11.07
CA PRO A 398 5.04 -20.04 -12.00
C PRO A 398 5.89 -21.08 -11.25
N GLN A 399 5.88 -22.33 -11.73
CA GLN A 399 6.64 -23.43 -11.12
C GLN A 399 8.14 -23.20 -11.31
N TYR A 400 8.81 -22.72 -10.27
CA TYR A 400 10.27 -22.64 -10.23
C TYR A 400 10.85 -23.41 -9.06
N ASN A 401 11.75 -24.34 -9.36
CA ASN A 401 12.43 -25.18 -8.36
C ASN A 401 13.70 -24.52 -7.77
N LYS A 402 13.82 -23.18 -7.80
CA LYS A 402 15.04 -22.48 -7.35
C LYS A 402 14.73 -21.60 -6.15
N VAL A 403 15.25 -21.98 -4.98
CA VAL A 403 15.23 -21.15 -3.77
C VAL A 403 16.23 -20.00 -3.96
N ARG A 404 15.81 -18.77 -3.66
CA ARG A 404 16.65 -17.58 -3.67
C ARG A 404 16.69 -16.98 -2.28
N LEU A 405 17.90 -16.71 -1.79
CA LEU A 405 18.11 -15.94 -0.57
C LEU A 405 18.41 -14.48 -0.95
N SER A 406 17.71 -13.56 -0.31
CA SER A 406 17.98 -12.12 -0.40
C SER A 406 18.31 -11.61 1.00
N GLN A 407 19.54 -11.14 1.17
CA GLN A 407 20.00 -10.55 2.43
C GLN A 407 19.63 -9.07 2.48
N ASP A 408 19.59 -8.52 3.69
CA ASP A 408 19.34 -7.10 3.97
C ASP A 408 18.03 -6.56 3.36
N TYR A 409 17.02 -7.42 3.27
CA TYR A 409 15.73 -7.10 2.68
C TYR A 409 14.58 -7.81 3.39
N PHE A 410 13.50 -7.07 3.64
CA PHE A 410 12.26 -7.62 4.16
C PHE A 410 11.08 -7.16 3.31
N GLY A 411 10.33 -8.11 2.76
CA GLY A 411 9.28 -7.81 1.79
C GLY A 411 7.99 -8.59 1.99
N VAL A 412 6.86 -7.89 2.09
CA VAL A 412 5.54 -8.51 2.14
C VAL A 412 4.55 -7.83 1.20
N SER A 413 3.45 -8.50 0.89
CA SER A 413 2.35 -7.91 0.11
C SER A 413 0.99 -8.39 0.58
N THR A 414 -0.01 -7.59 0.22
CA THR A 414 -1.43 -7.87 0.46
C THR A 414 -2.24 -7.74 -0.82
N SER A 415 -3.32 -8.51 -0.98
CA SER A 415 -4.30 -8.32 -2.06
C SER A 415 -5.43 -7.35 -1.71
N THR A 416 -5.60 -7.02 -0.43
CA THR A 416 -6.67 -6.10 0.03
C THR A 416 -6.31 -4.62 -0.09
N GLY A 417 -5.02 -4.31 -0.18
CA GLY A 417 -4.49 -2.96 -0.34
C GLY A 417 -3.62 -2.48 0.83
N LEU A 418 -2.79 -1.49 0.54
CA LEU A 418 -1.88 -0.88 1.51
C LEU A 418 -2.53 0.36 2.14
N TYR A 419 -2.58 0.42 3.47
CA TYR A 419 -3.14 1.56 4.20
C TYR A 419 -2.01 2.40 4.75
N ILE A 420 -1.98 3.68 4.36
CA ILE A 420 -0.94 4.62 4.72
C ILE A 420 -1.54 5.76 5.52
N ALA A 421 -1.00 5.98 6.70
CA ALA A 421 -1.36 7.09 7.57
C ALA A 421 -0.11 7.81 8.08
N SER A 422 -0.25 9.10 8.35
CA SER A 422 0.72 9.87 9.12
C SER A 422 0.04 10.30 10.42
N PRO A 423 0.34 9.68 11.58
CA PRO A 423 -0.27 10.06 12.84
C PRO A 423 0.09 11.51 13.18
N SER A 424 -0.87 12.43 13.07
CA SER A 424 -0.70 13.79 13.56
C SER A 424 -0.80 13.77 15.08
N LYS A 425 0.24 14.20 15.80
CA LYS A 425 -0.03 14.77 17.13
C LYS A 425 -0.82 16.05 16.92
N PRO A 426 -1.92 16.29 17.65
CA PRO A 426 -2.63 17.56 17.62
C PRO A 426 -1.75 18.63 18.27
N LYS A 427 -0.78 19.16 17.52
CA LYS A 427 -0.12 20.43 17.83
C LYS A 427 -0.53 21.43 16.76
N PRO A 428 -1.22 22.52 17.11
CA PRO A 428 -1.49 23.59 16.16
C PRO A 428 -0.23 24.46 15.95
N PRO A 429 0.00 25.04 14.76
CA PRO A 429 -0.63 24.75 13.48
C PRO A 429 0.35 23.97 12.58
N SER A 430 0.23 22.64 12.53
CA SER A 430 0.76 21.90 11.38
C SER A 430 -0.05 22.31 10.16
N THR A 431 0.53 23.12 9.27
CA THR A 431 -0.09 23.57 8.01
C THR A 431 -0.24 22.45 6.97
N ARG A 432 0.29 21.25 7.23
CA ARG A 432 0.28 20.13 6.30
C ARG A 432 -0.95 19.22 6.49
N PRO A 433 -1.66 18.85 5.42
CA PRO A 433 -2.87 18.01 5.49
C PRO A 433 -2.53 16.59 5.95
N VAL A 434 -3.36 15.98 6.79
CA VAL A 434 -3.16 14.60 7.30
C VAL A 434 -3.11 13.60 6.15
N ILE A 435 -2.15 12.67 6.18
CA ILE A 435 -2.11 11.54 5.25
C ILE A 435 -2.97 10.42 5.83
N THR A 436 -4.00 10.00 5.12
CA THR A 436 -4.80 8.80 5.42
C THR A 436 -5.39 8.29 4.11
N THR A 437 -4.82 7.22 3.56
CA THR A 437 -5.25 6.65 2.27
C THR A 437 -5.08 5.15 2.23
N LYS A 438 -5.98 4.48 1.51
CA LYS A 438 -5.80 3.11 1.02
C LYS A 438 -5.33 3.19 -0.43
N ILE A 439 -4.32 2.42 -0.81
CA ILE A 439 -3.92 2.23 -2.21
C ILE A 439 -3.94 0.73 -2.46
N ALA A 440 -4.85 0.27 -3.32
CA ALA A 440 -5.00 -1.14 -3.68
C ALA A 440 -4.73 -1.39 -5.17
N ALA A 441 -4.06 -0.46 -5.85
CA ALA A 441 -3.66 -0.67 -7.25
C ALA A 441 -2.61 -1.79 -7.30
N PRO A 442 -2.81 -2.85 -8.08
CA PRO A 442 -1.84 -3.93 -8.22
C PRO A 442 -0.46 -3.41 -8.63
N GLY A 443 0.59 -3.99 -8.06
CA GLY A 443 1.96 -3.52 -8.28
C GLY A 443 2.31 -2.21 -7.57
N THR A 444 1.43 -1.69 -6.71
CA THR A 444 1.80 -0.63 -5.76
C THR A 444 2.91 -1.14 -4.84
N GLU A 445 3.90 -0.29 -4.59
CA GLU A 445 5.06 -0.56 -3.75
C GLU A 445 5.34 0.65 -2.86
N LEU A 446 5.50 0.39 -1.58
CA LEU A 446 6.09 1.30 -0.60
C LEU A 446 7.45 0.73 -0.22
N LEU A 447 8.50 1.47 -0.57
CA LEU A 447 9.88 1.13 -0.26
C LEU A 447 10.36 2.03 0.86
N SER A 448 10.99 1.45 1.86
CA SER A 448 11.56 2.15 2.99
C SER A 448 13.02 1.75 3.12
N TYR A 449 13.89 2.74 3.10
CA TYR A 449 15.28 2.58 3.51
C TYR A 449 15.27 2.85 4.99
N ILE A 450 15.72 1.87 5.76
CA ILE A 450 15.77 2.00 7.20
C ILE A 450 17.16 2.38 7.62
#